data_AF-A0A7J7RUK6-F1
#
_entry.id   AF-A0A7J7RUK6-F1
#
_cell.length_a   1.000
_cell.length_b   1.000
_cell.length_c   1.000
_cell.angle_alpha   90.00
_cell.angle_beta   90.00
_cell.angle_gamma   90.00
#
_symmetry.space_group_name_H-M   'P 1'
#
loop_
_entity.id
_entity.type
_entity.pdbx_description
1 polymer ?
#
loop_
_entity_poly.entity_id
_entity_poly.type
_entity_poly.pdbx_seq_one_letter_code
_entity_poly.pdbx_strand_id
1 'polypeptide(L)'
;MDGLRRCPASGQSIKIDCLPGYSLLNPQSTVTCTEKGWSSLPRCIKHCDMPTFENARAVITGRPFRLNDTLDYQCLDGYENRDGSTNGTMVCGEDGWLHLPTCFKSADKCGPPPPINYGAITSIPLEVYPPWSRVEYQCQDYYELRGPQYVTCSSAKWSEPPRCIVPCVISEKIMNAKNIQIKGKNDKTYYAKTGDIIDFMCKSGRKAATSKESFQAMCLEGTVEFPICE
;
A
#
# COMPACT_ATOMS: atom_id res chain seq x y z
N MET A 1 4.12 7.24 38.53
CA MET A 1 4.02 8.11 39.72
C MET A 1 4.83 7.46 40.84
N ASP A 2 6.16 7.39 40.70
CA ASP A 2 7.05 6.79 41.70
C ASP A 2 8.29 7.68 41.83
N GLY A 3 8.58 8.17 43.04
CA GLY A 3 9.88 8.80 43.33
C GLY A 3 9.90 10.14 44.09
N LEU A 4 8.77 10.66 44.57
CA LEU A 4 8.82 11.86 45.42
C LEU A 4 9.37 11.53 46.81
N ARG A 5 10.55 12.08 47.15
CA ARG A 5 11.15 11.98 48.49
C ARG A 5 10.18 12.52 49.56
N ARG A 6 10.25 11.96 50.77
CA ARG A 6 9.49 12.46 51.95
C ARG A 6 9.78 13.94 52.20
N CYS A 7 8.74 14.69 52.56
CA CYS A 7 8.81 16.11 52.91
C CYS A 7 9.82 16.34 54.05
N PRO A 8 10.98 17.00 53.82
CA PRO A 8 12.04 17.07 54.83
C PRO A 8 11.79 18.21 55.84
N ALA A 9 11.43 19.41 55.35
CA ALA A 9 11.19 20.60 56.18
C ALA A 9 10.19 21.57 55.49
N SER A 10 9.33 22.21 56.30
CA SER A 10 8.37 23.22 55.83
C SER A 10 9.12 24.39 55.18
N GLY A 11 8.74 24.75 53.95
CA GLY A 11 9.36 25.82 53.15
C GLY A 11 10.35 25.34 52.06
N GLN A 12 10.69 24.05 51.98
CA GLN A 12 11.55 23.53 50.90
C GLN A 12 10.74 23.30 49.61
N SER A 13 11.28 23.71 48.46
CA SER A 13 10.67 23.46 47.14
C SER A 13 11.52 22.52 46.29
N ILE A 14 10.87 21.66 45.51
CA ILE A 14 11.50 20.82 44.49
C ILE A 14 10.91 21.13 43.12
N LYS A 15 11.75 21.05 42.10
CA LYS A 15 11.32 21.16 40.70
C LYS A 15 10.83 19.80 40.20
N ILE A 16 9.69 19.82 39.51
CA ILE A 16 9.07 18.70 38.82
C ILE A 16 9.37 18.85 37.34
N ASP A 17 10.06 17.86 36.80
CA ASP A 17 10.25 17.71 35.36
C ASP A 17 9.34 16.58 34.85
N CYS A 18 8.70 16.81 33.72
CA CYS A 18 7.83 15.82 33.09
C CYS A 18 8.65 14.85 32.22
N LEU A 19 8.07 13.68 31.95
CA LEU A 19 8.62 12.74 30.97
C LEU A 19 8.64 13.36 29.56
N PRO A 20 9.55 12.93 28.66
CA PRO A 20 9.54 13.38 27.26
C PRO A 20 8.15 13.26 26.63
N GLY A 21 7.69 14.32 25.94
CA GLY A 21 6.35 14.38 25.33
C GLY A 21 5.23 14.88 26.26
N TYR A 22 5.56 15.25 27.50
CA TYR A 22 4.63 15.83 28.46
C TYR A 22 5.15 17.20 28.93
N SER A 23 4.25 18.16 29.15
CA SER A 23 4.59 19.47 29.69
C SER A 23 3.64 19.91 30.80
N LEU A 24 4.10 20.86 31.61
CA LEU A 24 3.29 21.51 32.64
C LEU A 24 2.47 22.65 32.02
N LEU A 25 1.19 22.72 32.37
CA LEU A 25 0.26 23.72 31.83
C LEU A 25 0.57 25.16 32.28
N ASN A 26 1.25 25.30 33.42
CA ASN A 26 1.61 26.57 34.05
C ASN A 26 3.13 26.59 34.34
N PRO A 27 3.77 27.78 34.46
CA PRO A 27 5.19 27.90 34.79
C PRO A 27 5.54 27.39 36.21
N GLN A 28 4.54 26.99 36.99
CA GLN A 28 4.71 26.41 38.32
C GLN A 28 5.24 24.97 38.21
N SER A 29 6.54 24.88 37.96
CA SER A 29 7.31 23.64 37.96
C SER A 29 7.76 23.22 39.36
N THR A 30 7.40 23.97 40.41
CA THR A 30 7.88 23.72 41.76
C THR A 30 6.76 23.33 42.71
N VAL A 31 6.96 22.28 43.49
CA VAL A 31 6.09 21.92 44.62
C VAL A 31 6.81 22.23 45.92
N THR A 32 6.10 22.79 46.89
CA THR A 32 6.67 23.28 48.16
C THR A 32 6.15 22.43 49.32
N CYS A 33 7.04 22.07 50.23
CA CYS A 33 6.70 21.33 51.44
C CYS A 33 5.98 22.27 52.42
N THR A 34 4.75 21.92 52.78
CA THR A 34 3.92 22.61 53.76
C THR A 34 3.81 21.78 55.05
N GLU A 35 3.23 22.35 56.11
CA GLU A 35 2.95 21.60 57.36
C GLU A 35 2.11 20.35 57.14
N LYS A 36 1.31 20.31 56.06
CA LYS A 36 0.44 19.17 55.68
C LYS A 36 1.09 18.23 54.65
N GLY A 37 2.35 18.44 54.28
CA GLY A 37 3.05 17.72 53.21
C GLY A 37 3.25 18.56 51.95
N TRP A 38 3.61 17.92 50.82
CA TRP A 38 3.83 18.62 49.55
C TRP A 38 2.57 19.38 49.08
N SER A 39 2.76 20.60 48.56
CA SER A 39 1.71 21.36 47.86
C SER A 39 1.18 20.56 46.66
N SER A 40 0.02 20.97 46.12
CA SER A 40 -0.63 20.26 45.00
C SER A 40 0.35 19.97 43.87
N LEU A 41 0.50 18.68 43.56
CA LEU A 41 1.39 18.23 42.49
C LEU A 41 0.87 18.71 41.13
N PRO A 42 1.72 19.33 40.30
CA PRO A 42 1.31 19.77 38.99
C PRO A 42 1.07 18.55 38.09
N ARG A 43 0.11 18.67 37.18
CA ARG A 43 -0.25 17.60 36.26
C ARG A 43 0.58 17.74 34.99
N CYS A 44 1.41 16.74 34.71
CA CYS A 44 2.03 16.56 33.40
C CYS A 44 0.95 16.05 32.43
N ILE A 45 0.75 16.77 31.34
CA ILE A 45 -0.24 16.43 30.32
C ILE A 45 0.49 16.21 28.99
N LYS A 46 0.03 15.18 28.25
CA LYS A 46 0.56 14.86 26.93
C LYS A 46 0.04 15.91 25.95
N HIS A 47 0.94 16.42 25.13
CA HIS A 47 0.63 17.47 24.17
C HIS A 47 1.27 17.18 22.83
N CYS A 48 0.68 17.78 21.80
CA CYS A 48 1.29 17.82 20.49
C CYS A 48 2.01 19.16 20.30
N ASP A 49 3.31 19.08 19.98
CA ASP A 49 4.07 20.24 19.53
C ASP A 49 3.62 20.65 18.12
N MET A 50 3.85 21.90 17.75
CA MET A 50 3.58 22.36 16.39
C MET A 50 4.46 21.57 15.40
N PRO A 51 3.88 20.90 14.40
CA PRO A 51 4.66 20.13 13.45
C PRO A 51 5.32 21.06 12.44
N THR A 52 6.29 20.52 11.71
CA THR A 52 6.86 21.15 10.53
C THR A 52 5.90 20.99 9.36
N PHE A 53 5.60 22.09 8.67
CA PHE A 53 4.75 22.07 7.48
C PHE A 53 5.61 22.11 6.22
N GLU A 54 5.38 21.18 5.31
CA GLU A 54 5.98 21.17 3.98
C GLU A 54 4.89 21.47 2.96
N ASN A 55 5.10 22.49 2.13
CA ASN A 55 4.13 22.98 1.15
C ASN A 55 2.74 23.33 1.73
N ALA A 56 2.70 23.67 3.02
CA ALA A 56 1.49 24.03 3.74
C ALA A 56 1.80 25.09 4.81
N ARG A 57 0.74 25.70 5.35
CA ARG A 57 0.78 26.62 6.50
C ARG A 57 -0.32 26.28 7.49
N ALA A 58 -0.06 26.45 8.78
CA ALA A 58 -1.11 26.41 9.79
C ALA A 58 -2.06 27.62 9.63
N VAL A 59 -3.37 27.39 9.74
CA VAL A 59 -4.40 28.44 9.67
C VAL A 59 -4.58 29.11 11.03
N ILE A 60 -4.49 28.35 12.12
CA ILE A 60 -4.62 28.84 13.50
C ILE A 60 -3.26 28.75 14.21
N THR A 61 -2.88 29.79 14.97
CA THR A 61 -1.61 29.86 15.71
C THR A 61 -1.86 29.98 17.23
N GLY A 62 -1.21 29.12 18.01
CA GLY A 62 -1.26 29.08 19.49
C GLY A 62 -0.85 27.69 20.03
N ARG A 63 -0.10 27.61 21.14
CA ARG A 63 0.40 26.36 21.76
C ARG A 63 0.15 26.32 23.27
N PRO A 64 0.13 25.12 23.91
CA PRO A 64 0.21 23.77 23.30
C PRO A 64 -1.16 23.08 23.10
N PHE A 65 -1.23 22.19 22.09
CA PHE A 65 -2.42 21.40 21.73
C PHE A 65 -2.56 20.17 22.64
N ARG A 66 -3.74 19.96 23.21
CA ARG A 66 -4.10 18.82 24.07
C ARG A 66 -4.57 17.64 23.23
N LEU A 67 -4.65 16.47 23.87
CA LEU A 67 -5.31 15.32 23.29
C LEU A 67 -6.71 15.69 22.77
N ASN A 68 -6.99 15.28 21.53
CA ASN A 68 -8.19 15.58 20.74
C ASN A 68 -8.33 17.02 20.23
N ASP A 69 -7.39 17.92 20.53
CA ASP A 69 -7.37 19.23 19.86
C ASP A 69 -7.05 19.05 18.38
N THR A 70 -7.64 19.93 17.57
CA THR A 70 -7.45 19.96 16.13
C THR A 70 -6.60 21.16 15.70
N LEU A 71 -5.85 20.99 14.62
CA LEU A 71 -5.12 22.07 13.98
C LEU A 71 -5.44 22.08 12.49
N ASP A 72 -6.03 23.18 12.06
CA ASP A 72 -6.31 23.44 10.66
C ASP A 72 -5.07 23.92 9.92
N TYR A 73 -4.90 23.43 8.71
CA TYR A 73 -3.83 23.79 7.81
C TYR A 73 -4.35 24.05 6.41
N GLN A 74 -3.56 24.80 5.66
CA GLN A 74 -3.82 25.15 4.28
C GLN A 74 -2.58 24.85 3.44
N CYS A 75 -2.73 24.07 2.38
CA CYS A 75 -1.72 23.87 1.36
C CYS A 75 -1.40 25.20 0.66
N LEU A 76 -0.14 25.37 0.26
CA LEU A 76 0.29 26.54 -0.50
C LEU A 76 -0.31 26.53 -1.92
N ASP A 77 -0.31 27.68 -2.58
CA ASP A 77 -0.82 27.82 -3.94
C ASP A 77 -0.16 26.82 -4.90
N GLY A 78 -0.99 26.10 -5.66
CA GLY A 78 -0.54 25.02 -6.55
C GLY A 78 -0.36 23.66 -5.86
N TYR A 79 -0.70 23.54 -4.57
CA TYR A 79 -0.69 22.30 -3.82
C TYR A 79 -2.06 21.96 -3.23
N GLU A 80 -2.36 20.68 -3.12
CA GLU A 80 -3.60 20.14 -2.57
C GLU A 80 -3.33 18.93 -1.68
N ASN A 81 -4.25 18.66 -0.76
CA ASN A 81 -4.25 17.46 0.06
C ASN A 81 -4.86 16.26 -0.69
N ARG A 82 -4.84 15.08 -0.06
CA ARG A 82 -5.34 13.81 -0.64
C ARG A 82 -6.79 13.86 -1.13
N ASP A 83 -7.60 14.73 -0.55
CA ASP A 83 -9.01 14.88 -0.89
C ASP A 83 -9.22 15.90 -2.04
N GLY A 84 -8.14 16.47 -2.60
CA GLY A 84 -8.20 17.51 -3.62
C GLY A 84 -8.58 18.89 -3.05
N SER A 85 -8.43 19.08 -1.75
CA SER A 85 -8.72 20.36 -1.07
C SER A 85 -7.43 21.09 -0.72
N THR A 86 -7.46 22.41 -0.75
CA THR A 86 -6.36 23.23 -0.22
C THR A 86 -6.38 23.29 1.31
N ASN A 87 -7.50 22.97 1.96
CA ASN A 87 -7.63 23.03 3.41
C ASN A 87 -7.79 21.64 4.01
N GLY A 88 -7.19 21.41 5.16
CA GLY A 88 -7.36 20.18 5.94
C GLY A 88 -7.18 20.41 7.43
N THR A 89 -7.44 19.37 8.21
CA THR A 89 -7.38 19.41 9.67
C THR A 89 -6.62 18.19 10.16
N MET A 90 -5.82 18.32 11.21
CA MET A 90 -5.18 17.20 11.90
C MET A 90 -5.51 17.19 13.38
N VAL A 91 -5.46 16.00 13.98
CA VAL A 91 -5.89 15.78 15.36
C VAL A 91 -4.72 15.33 16.22
N CYS A 92 -4.59 15.93 17.40
CA CYS A 92 -3.64 15.49 18.40
C CYS A 92 -4.13 14.20 19.05
N GLY A 93 -3.48 13.09 18.75
CA GLY A 93 -3.81 11.76 19.28
C GLY A 93 -3.02 11.42 20.54
N GLU A 94 -3.24 10.20 21.03
CA GLU A 94 -2.55 9.73 22.23
C GLU A 94 -1.04 9.70 22.03
N ASP A 95 -0.51 9.37 20.86
CA ASP A 95 0.95 9.28 20.59
C ASP A 95 1.53 10.44 19.75
N GLY A 96 0.88 11.61 19.80
CA GLY A 96 1.21 12.76 18.97
C GLY A 96 0.19 12.96 17.86
N TRP A 97 0.52 13.73 16.82
CA TRP A 97 -0.40 13.96 15.70
C TRP A 97 -0.75 12.64 15.00
N LEU A 98 -2.06 12.38 14.84
CA LEU A 98 -2.53 11.15 14.17
C LEU A 98 -2.04 11.05 12.72
N HIS A 99 -1.87 12.20 12.07
CA HIS A 99 -1.27 12.31 10.76
C HIS A 99 -0.70 13.71 10.58
N LEU A 100 0.29 13.84 9.70
CA LEU A 100 0.86 15.12 9.29
C LEU A 100 0.19 15.65 8.01
N PRO A 101 0.17 16.96 7.80
CA PRO A 101 -0.35 17.55 6.56
C PRO A 101 0.49 17.06 5.38
N THR A 102 -0.18 16.48 4.39
CA THR A 102 0.44 16.06 3.13
C THR A 102 -0.18 16.84 1.99
N CYS A 103 0.56 17.83 1.49
CA CYS A 103 0.17 18.65 0.35
C CYS A 103 1.10 18.33 -0.82
N PHE A 104 0.52 17.98 -1.96
CA PHE A 104 1.24 17.64 -3.18
C PHE A 104 0.90 18.62 -4.29
N LYS A 105 1.82 18.80 -5.23
CA LYS A 105 1.58 19.69 -6.38
C LYS A 105 0.38 19.20 -7.16
N SER A 106 -0.59 20.08 -7.42
CA SER A 106 -1.79 19.73 -8.19
C SER A 106 -1.44 19.26 -9.60
N ALA A 107 -0.32 19.75 -10.16
CA ALA A 107 0.18 19.36 -11.48
C ALA A 107 0.77 17.94 -11.54
N ASP A 108 1.10 17.31 -10.40
CA ASP A 108 1.74 15.99 -10.36
C ASP A 108 0.73 14.84 -10.34
N LYS A 109 -0.57 15.15 -10.38
CA LYS A 109 -1.65 14.16 -10.44
C LYS A 109 -1.62 13.39 -11.75
N CYS A 110 -2.01 12.12 -11.71
CA CYS A 110 -2.18 11.30 -12.90
C CYS A 110 -3.64 11.24 -13.33
N GLY A 111 -3.87 10.99 -14.62
CA GLY A 111 -5.18 10.53 -15.11
C GLY A 111 -5.40 9.04 -14.83
N PRO A 112 -6.37 8.41 -15.53
CA PRO A 112 -6.62 6.97 -15.42
C PRO A 112 -5.34 6.13 -15.69
N PRO A 113 -5.16 5.00 -14.98
CA PRO A 113 -4.04 4.09 -15.23
C PRO A 113 -4.04 3.55 -16.67
N PRO A 114 -2.85 3.28 -17.26
CA PRO A 114 -2.76 2.80 -18.63
C PRO A 114 -3.45 1.42 -18.81
N PRO A 115 -4.23 1.21 -19.87
CA PRO A 115 -4.80 -0.12 -20.14
C PRO A 115 -3.71 -1.11 -20.54
N ILE A 116 -3.93 -2.39 -20.23
CA ILE A 116 -3.07 -3.50 -20.66
C ILE A 116 -3.88 -4.54 -21.43
N ASN A 117 -3.23 -5.29 -22.32
CA ASN A 117 -3.89 -6.39 -23.02
C ASN A 117 -4.19 -7.54 -22.05
N TYR A 118 -5.40 -8.10 -22.15
CA TYR A 118 -5.84 -9.26 -21.36
C TYR A 118 -5.71 -9.08 -19.84
N GLY A 119 -5.85 -7.85 -19.36
CA GLY A 119 -5.83 -7.52 -17.95
C GLY A 119 -6.45 -6.17 -17.68
N ALA A 120 -6.69 -5.88 -16.41
CA ALA A 120 -7.27 -4.63 -15.94
C ALA A 120 -6.80 -4.33 -14.51
N ILE A 121 -7.09 -3.13 -14.03
CA ILE A 121 -6.97 -2.85 -12.60
C ILE A 121 -8.09 -3.54 -11.81
N THR A 122 -7.84 -3.90 -10.56
CA THR A 122 -8.83 -4.55 -9.68
C THR A 122 -9.85 -3.58 -9.08
N SER A 123 -9.49 -2.29 -8.99
CA SER A 123 -10.33 -1.22 -8.48
C SER A 123 -11.13 -0.53 -9.59
N ILE A 124 -12.18 0.21 -9.23
CA ILE A 124 -12.88 1.09 -10.17
C ILE A 124 -11.95 2.25 -10.58
N PRO A 125 -11.75 2.51 -11.89
CA PRO A 125 -10.96 3.65 -12.35
C PRO A 125 -11.55 4.99 -11.92
N LEU A 126 -10.67 5.93 -11.53
CA LEU A 126 -11.01 7.33 -11.30
C LEU A 126 -10.48 8.19 -12.45
N GLU A 127 -11.07 9.37 -12.64
CA GLU A 127 -10.57 10.33 -13.63
C GLU A 127 -9.23 10.97 -13.21
N VAL A 128 -8.99 11.06 -11.90
CA VAL A 128 -7.83 11.76 -11.34
C VAL A 128 -7.28 10.99 -10.14
N TYR A 129 -5.96 10.82 -10.12
CA TYR A 129 -5.22 10.14 -9.06
C TYR A 129 -4.18 11.08 -8.44
N PRO A 130 -4.22 11.29 -7.11
CA PRO A 130 -3.16 11.97 -6.38
C PRO A 130 -1.77 11.36 -6.63
N PRO A 131 -0.69 12.14 -6.48
CA PRO A 131 0.66 11.61 -6.44
C PRO A 131 0.79 10.51 -5.38
N TRP A 132 1.58 9.49 -5.71
CA TRP A 132 1.79 8.27 -4.92
C TRP A 132 0.57 7.35 -4.80
N SER A 133 -0.53 7.63 -5.50
CA SER A 133 -1.59 6.64 -5.69
C SER A 133 -1.04 5.37 -6.32
N ARG A 134 -1.55 4.23 -5.86
CA ARG A 134 -1.13 2.90 -6.30
C ARG A 134 -2.36 2.11 -6.72
N VAL A 135 -2.31 1.51 -7.89
CA VAL A 135 -3.35 0.60 -8.39
C VAL A 135 -2.76 -0.79 -8.60
N GLU A 136 -3.60 -1.80 -8.46
CA GLU A 136 -3.24 -3.20 -8.64
C GLU A 136 -3.80 -3.71 -9.96
N TYR A 137 -2.96 -4.36 -10.76
CA TYR A 137 -3.36 -5.00 -12.01
C TYR A 137 -3.53 -6.50 -11.84
N GLN A 138 -4.48 -7.04 -12.59
CA GLN A 138 -4.76 -8.45 -12.67
C GLN A 138 -4.98 -8.86 -14.13
N CYS A 139 -4.42 -10.01 -14.51
CA CYS A 139 -4.64 -10.63 -15.81
C CYS A 139 -5.93 -11.44 -15.81
N GLN A 140 -6.52 -11.62 -17.00
CA GLN A 140 -7.62 -12.55 -17.23
C GLN A 140 -7.23 -13.98 -16.84
N ASP A 141 -8.23 -14.83 -16.64
CA ASP A 141 -8.01 -16.23 -16.29
C ASP A 141 -7.04 -16.91 -17.28
N TYR A 142 -6.16 -17.75 -16.73
CA TYR A 142 -5.11 -18.48 -17.45
C TYR A 142 -3.97 -17.61 -18.05
N TYR A 143 -4.10 -16.29 -18.11
CA TYR A 143 -2.97 -15.43 -18.45
C TYR A 143 -2.04 -15.27 -17.25
N GLU A 144 -0.74 -15.17 -17.53
CA GLU A 144 0.27 -15.00 -16.49
C GLU A 144 0.72 -13.54 -16.40
N LEU A 145 0.68 -12.95 -15.20
CA LEU A 145 1.15 -11.59 -14.99
C LEU A 145 2.67 -11.56 -14.92
N ARG A 146 3.30 -10.79 -15.82
CA ARG A 146 4.75 -10.58 -15.85
C ARG A 146 5.08 -9.11 -15.68
N GLY A 147 5.85 -8.81 -14.64
CA GLY A 147 6.21 -7.44 -14.25
C GLY A 147 5.60 -7.04 -12.90
N PRO A 148 5.52 -5.74 -12.59
CA PRO A 148 5.02 -5.28 -11.30
C PRO A 148 3.50 -5.44 -11.23
N GLN A 149 3.00 -6.14 -10.20
CA GLN A 149 1.57 -6.25 -9.93
C GLN A 149 0.93 -4.89 -9.60
N TYR A 150 1.72 -3.94 -9.12
CA TYR A 150 1.23 -2.62 -8.74
C TYR A 150 1.92 -1.50 -9.50
N VAL A 151 1.15 -0.49 -9.84
CA VAL A 151 1.60 0.68 -10.61
C VAL A 151 1.34 1.93 -9.78
N THR A 152 2.32 2.84 -9.74
CA THR A 152 2.31 4.03 -8.89
C THR A 152 2.33 5.31 -9.72
N CYS A 153 1.48 6.27 -9.36
CA CYS A 153 1.48 7.61 -9.93
C CYS A 153 2.59 8.43 -9.28
N SER A 154 3.50 9.00 -10.08
CA SER A 154 4.54 9.90 -9.59
C SER A 154 4.86 10.94 -10.67
N SER A 155 4.95 12.21 -10.29
CA SER A 155 5.29 13.30 -11.22
C SER A 155 4.42 13.30 -12.50
N ALA A 156 3.10 13.20 -12.32
CA ALA A 156 2.10 13.12 -13.39
C ALA A 156 2.24 11.93 -14.35
N LYS A 157 3.00 10.89 -13.98
CA LYS A 157 3.20 9.68 -14.79
C LYS A 157 3.00 8.42 -13.95
N TRP A 158 2.31 7.45 -14.53
CA TRP A 158 2.27 6.10 -13.99
C TRP A 158 3.61 5.39 -14.24
N SER A 159 4.04 4.57 -13.29
CA SER A 159 5.15 3.63 -13.52
C SER A 159 4.79 2.62 -14.61
N GLU A 160 5.78 1.87 -15.09
CA GLU A 160 5.55 0.85 -16.14
C GLU A 160 4.56 -0.23 -15.66
N PRO A 161 3.46 -0.49 -16.40
CA PRO A 161 2.50 -1.52 -16.04
C PRO A 161 2.99 -2.94 -16.39
N PRO A 162 2.40 -3.99 -15.79
CA PRO A 162 2.74 -5.37 -16.13
C PRO A 162 2.19 -5.78 -17.51
N ARG A 163 2.64 -6.94 -18.00
CA ARG A 163 2.10 -7.57 -19.20
C ARG A 163 1.45 -8.90 -18.84
N CYS A 164 0.36 -9.23 -19.52
CA CYS A 164 -0.30 -10.52 -19.41
C CYS A 164 0.19 -11.44 -20.52
N ILE A 165 0.88 -12.51 -20.13
CA ILE A 165 1.44 -13.51 -21.04
C ILE A 165 0.35 -14.49 -21.43
N VAL A 166 0.23 -14.71 -22.74
CA VAL A 166 -0.84 -15.50 -23.33
C VAL A 166 -0.69 -16.99 -22.98
N PRO A 167 -1.78 -17.67 -22.59
CA PRO A 167 -1.78 -19.11 -22.37
C PRO A 167 -1.78 -19.88 -23.68
N CYS A 168 -1.39 -21.15 -23.61
CA CYS A 168 -1.56 -22.08 -24.70
C CYS A 168 -2.95 -22.71 -24.65
N VAL A 169 -3.64 -22.72 -25.78
CA VAL A 169 -4.99 -23.27 -25.91
C VAL A 169 -4.96 -24.53 -26.76
N ILE A 170 -5.12 -25.68 -26.11
CA ILE A 170 -5.15 -26.99 -26.76
C ILE A 170 -6.60 -27.43 -26.90
N SER A 171 -7.18 -27.17 -28.07
CA SER A 171 -8.55 -27.54 -28.38
C SER A 171 -8.69 -28.98 -28.89
N GLU A 172 -9.89 -29.53 -28.77
CA GLU A 172 -10.27 -30.83 -29.35
C GLU A 172 -9.94 -30.92 -30.85
N LYS A 173 -10.10 -29.82 -31.60
CA LYS A 173 -9.74 -29.76 -33.02
C LYS A 173 -8.24 -30.01 -33.24
N ILE A 174 -7.38 -29.41 -32.42
CA ILE A 174 -5.93 -29.59 -32.49
C ILE A 174 -5.58 -31.04 -32.11
N MET A 175 -6.13 -31.54 -31.00
CA MET A 175 -5.90 -32.90 -30.53
C MET A 175 -6.31 -33.95 -31.57
N ASN A 176 -7.46 -33.77 -32.22
CA ASN A 176 -7.96 -34.66 -33.27
C ASN A 176 -7.06 -34.63 -34.51
N ALA A 177 -6.70 -33.44 -34.99
CA ALA A 177 -5.87 -33.29 -36.18
C ALA A 177 -4.46 -33.89 -36.01
N LYS A 178 -3.94 -33.90 -34.79
CA LYS A 178 -2.62 -34.45 -34.45
C LYS A 178 -2.65 -35.88 -33.91
N ASN A 179 -3.83 -36.51 -33.79
CA ASN A 179 -4.00 -37.84 -33.19
C ASN A 179 -3.44 -37.96 -31.75
N ILE A 180 -3.47 -36.87 -30.98
CA ILE A 180 -2.98 -36.81 -29.59
C ILE A 180 -4.12 -36.58 -28.60
N GLN A 181 -3.85 -36.82 -27.32
CA GLN A 181 -4.69 -36.47 -26.18
C GLN A 181 -3.81 -36.12 -24.96
N ILE A 182 -4.36 -35.38 -24.01
CA ILE A 182 -3.62 -35.02 -22.78
C ILE A 182 -3.77 -36.15 -21.76
N LYS A 183 -2.66 -36.53 -21.14
CA LYS A 183 -2.62 -37.65 -20.21
C LYS A 183 -3.45 -37.36 -18.96
N GLY A 184 -4.41 -38.22 -18.66
CA GLY A 184 -5.27 -38.11 -17.47
C GLY A 184 -6.31 -36.99 -17.52
N LYS A 185 -6.54 -36.39 -18.69
CA LYS A 185 -7.52 -35.32 -18.92
C LYS A 185 -8.46 -35.69 -20.06
N ASN A 186 -9.75 -35.42 -19.87
CA ASN A 186 -10.79 -35.64 -20.87
C ASN A 186 -11.44 -34.32 -21.33
N ASP A 187 -10.83 -33.19 -20.99
CA ASP A 187 -11.33 -31.85 -21.33
C ASP A 187 -11.37 -31.63 -22.85
N LYS A 188 -12.44 -31.00 -23.35
CA LYS A 188 -12.54 -30.61 -24.77
C LYS A 188 -11.54 -29.52 -25.14
N THR A 189 -11.22 -28.65 -24.19
CA THR A 189 -10.23 -27.59 -24.35
C THR A 189 -9.42 -27.51 -23.09
N TYR A 190 -8.10 -27.53 -23.24
CA TYR A 190 -7.16 -27.39 -22.13
C TYR A 190 -6.40 -26.07 -22.27
N TYR A 191 -6.31 -25.35 -21.16
CA TYR A 191 -5.57 -24.09 -21.05
C TYR A 191 -4.34 -24.31 -20.18
N ALA A 192 -3.17 -24.03 -20.73
CA ALA A 192 -1.89 -24.10 -20.03
C ALA A 192 -1.35 -22.68 -19.89
N LYS A 193 -0.92 -22.30 -18.67
CA LYS A 193 -0.15 -21.06 -18.48
C LYS A 193 1.20 -21.19 -19.14
N THR A 194 1.83 -20.06 -19.45
CA THR A 194 3.22 -20.09 -19.90
C THR A 194 4.10 -20.73 -18.82
N GLY A 195 5.03 -21.58 -19.22
CA GLY A 195 5.87 -22.39 -18.32
C GLY A 195 5.25 -23.71 -17.87
N ASP A 196 3.94 -23.93 -18.04
CA ASP A 196 3.31 -25.22 -17.72
C ASP A 196 3.83 -26.31 -18.67
N ILE A 197 4.11 -27.49 -18.11
CA ILE A 197 4.46 -28.70 -18.86
C ILE A 197 3.20 -29.52 -19.09
N ILE A 198 2.99 -29.90 -20.34
CA ILE A 198 1.82 -30.64 -20.81
C ILE A 198 2.26 -32.04 -21.21
N ASP A 199 1.72 -33.03 -20.52
CA ASP A 199 1.93 -34.45 -20.84
C ASP A 199 0.92 -34.91 -21.89
N PHE A 200 1.41 -35.19 -23.10
CA PHE A 200 0.64 -35.76 -24.19
C PHE A 200 0.74 -37.29 -24.23
N MET A 201 -0.20 -37.91 -24.93
CA MET A 201 -0.14 -39.30 -25.35
C MET A 201 -0.87 -39.48 -26.69
N CYS A 202 -0.50 -40.51 -27.46
CA CYS A 202 -1.23 -40.83 -28.69
C CYS A 202 -2.64 -41.34 -28.38
N LYS A 203 -3.58 -41.03 -29.28
CA LYS A 203 -4.92 -41.62 -29.24
C LYS A 203 -4.87 -43.13 -29.50
N SER A 204 -5.93 -43.83 -29.07
CA SER A 204 -6.05 -45.27 -29.27
C SER A 204 -5.86 -45.67 -30.74
N GLY A 205 -5.04 -46.70 -30.96
CA GLY A 205 -4.72 -47.21 -32.30
C GLY A 205 -3.56 -46.50 -33.01
N ARG A 206 -2.97 -45.45 -32.42
CA ARG A 206 -1.86 -44.69 -33.00
C ARG A 206 -0.55 -44.95 -32.25
N LYS A 207 0.58 -44.86 -32.94
CA LYS A 207 1.92 -45.05 -32.39
C LYS A 207 2.69 -43.75 -32.39
N ALA A 208 3.56 -43.58 -31.40
CA ALA A 208 4.45 -42.43 -31.33
C ALA A 208 5.47 -42.48 -32.49
N ALA A 209 5.55 -41.40 -33.26
CA ALA A 209 6.53 -41.22 -34.33
C ALA A 209 7.72 -40.35 -33.88
N THR A 210 7.55 -39.53 -32.85
CA THR A 210 8.62 -38.72 -32.22
C THR A 210 9.18 -39.36 -30.95
N SER A 211 10.27 -38.79 -30.41
CA SER A 211 10.91 -39.27 -29.18
C SER A 211 10.04 -39.09 -27.94
N LYS A 212 10.33 -39.81 -26.85
CA LYS A 212 9.53 -39.75 -25.62
C LYS A 212 9.52 -38.36 -24.99
N GLU A 213 10.60 -37.61 -25.13
CA GLU A 213 10.77 -36.26 -24.59
C GLU A 213 9.78 -35.28 -25.23
N SER A 214 9.44 -35.46 -26.52
CA SER A 214 8.46 -34.62 -27.22
C SER A 214 7.03 -34.70 -26.66
N PHE A 215 6.73 -35.73 -25.85
CA PHE A 215 5.42 -35.87 -25.21
C PHE A 215 5.29 -35.05 -23.93
N GLN A 216 6.38 -34.45 -23.43
CA GLN A 216 6.36 -33.47 -22.34
C GLN A 216 6.67 -32.09 -22.92
N ALA A 217 5.65 -31.42 -23.46
CA ALA A 217 5.85 -30.14 -24.13
C ALA A 217 5.52 -28.98 -23.20
N MET A 218 6.31 -27.91 -23.25
CA MET A 218 6.09 -26.71 -22.46
C MET A 218 5.24 -25.71 -23.24
N CYS A 219 4.34 -25.01 -22.54
CA CYS A 219 3.69 -23.83 -23.07
C CYS A 219 4.63 -22.62 -23.02
N LEU A 220 4.92 -22.03 -24.18
CA LEU A 220 5.77 -20.85 -24.30
C LEU A 220 4.99 -19.74 -25.01
N GLU A 221 4.44 -18.81 -24.23
CA GLU A 221 3.75 -17.62 -24.71
C GLU A 221 2.74 -17.93 -25.83
N GLY A 222 1.84 -18.88 -25.56
CA GLY A 222 0.78 -19.29 -26.49
C GLY A 222 1.19 -20.34 -27.53
N THR A 223 2.45 -20.74 -27.54
CA THR A 223 2.99 -21.76 -28.45
C THR A 223 3.31 -23.06 -27.72
N VAL A 224 2.95 -24.19 -28.32
CA VAL A 224 3.31 -25.55 -27.87
C VAL A 224 3.79 -26.34 -29.06
N GLU A 225 4.93 -27.01 -28.92
CA GLU A 225 5.38 -28.00 -29.89
C GLU A 225 4.68 -29.33 -29.61
N PHE A 226 3.90 -29.82 -30.57
CA PHE A 226 3.12 -31.05 -30.41
C PHE A 226 3.92 -32.28 -30.84
N PRO A 227 3.81 -33.42 -30.12
CA PRO A 227 4.36 -34.69 -30.59
C PRO A 227 3.60 -35.24 -31.80
N ILE A 228 4.19 -36.20 -32.50
CA ILE A 228 3.61 -36.81 -33.71
C ILE A 228 3.16 -38.24 -33.39
N CYS A 229 1.94 -38.56 -33.81
CA CYS A 229 1.33 -39.88 -33.70
C CYS A 229 0.80 -40.35 -35.06
N GLU A 230 1.19 -41.56 -35.47
CA GLU A 230 0.87 -42.20 -36.76
C GLU A 230 0.06 -43.49 -36.60
#